data_AF-A0A0A2TP90-F1
#
_entry.id   AF-A0A0A2TP90-F1
#
_cell.length_a   1.000
_cell.length_b   1.000
_cell.length_c   1.000
_cell.angle_alpha   90.00
_cell.angle_beta   90.00
_cell.angle_gamma   90.00
#
_symmetry.space_group_name_H-M   'P 1'
#
loop_
_entity.id
_entity.type
_entity.pdbx_description
1 polymer ?
#
loop_
_entity_poly.entity_id
_entity_poly.type
_entity_poly.pdbx_seq_one_letter_code
_entity_poly.pdbx_strand_id
1 'polypeptide(L)'
;MSVSSHKIFVQKRNLISLPRDIREQLNINEGDVLDIRMDNNKIIIEPMKLVPTSQAYFWSDIVQNDMLEAKNDVDSGNTREFNTVSEFLDGIKQ
;
A
#
# COMPACT_ATOMS: atom_id res chain seq x y z
N MET A 1 -15.65 -14.56 -1.36
CA MET A 1 -14.26 -14.89 -0.97
C MET A 1 -14.31 -15.92 0.13
N SER A 2 -13.59 -17.03 0.01
CA SER A 2 -13.55 -18.06 1.05
C SER A 2 -12.70 -17.55 2.21
N VAL A 3 -13.26 -17.49 3.42
CA VAL A 3 -12.50 -17.14 4.61
C VAL A 3 -11.88 -18.43 5.14
N SER A 4 -10.60 -18.66 4.83
CA SER A 4 -9.83 -19.74 5.45
C SER A 4 -9.57 -19.39 6.92
N SER A 5 -10.11 -20.20 7.84
CA SER A 5 -9.88 -20.05 9.28
C SER A 5 -9.05 -21.22 9.81
N HIS A 6 -7.97 -20.89 10.52
CA HIS A 6 -7.08 -21.87 11.12
C HIS A 6 -6.98 -21.65 12.63
N LYS A 7 -7.10 -22.73 13.41
CA LYS A 7 -6.73 -22.74 14.82
C LYS A 7 -5.24 -23.05 14.91
N ILE A 8 -4.46 -22.09 15.37
CA ILE A 8 -3.01 -22.24 15.57
C ILE A 8 -2.68 -22.09 17.05
N PHE A 9 -1.58 -22.71 17.46
CA PHE A 9 -1.06 -22.60 18.82
C PHE A 9 0.16 -21.68 18.84
N VAL A 10 0.29 -20.91 19.90
CA VAL A 10 1.52 -20.16 20.18
C VAL A 10 2.59 -21.16 20.61
N GLN A 11 3.70 -21.18 19.89
CA GLN A 11 4.83 -22.07 20.11
C GLN A 11 5.79 -21.46 21.15
N LYS A 12 6.89 -22.18 21.43
CA LYS A 12 7.97 -21.65 22.28
C LYS A 12 8.45 -20.30 21.74
N ARG A 13 8.87 -19.42 22.66
CA ARG A 13 9.35 -18.06 22.35
C ARG A 13 8.28 -17.18 21.67
N ASN A 14 7.00 -17.47 21.92
CA ASN A 14 5.86 -16.69 21.42
C ASN A 14 5.75 -16.65 19.89
N LEU A 15 6.22 -17.70 19.21
CA LEU A 15 6.15 -17.81 17.76
C LEU A 15 4.79 -18.35 17.31
N ILE A 16 4.31 -17.85 16.18
CA ILE A 16 3.18 -18.43 15.44
C ILE A 16 3.65 -18.88 14.06
N SER A 17 3.09 -19.98 13.56
CA SER A 17 3.33 -20.40 12.17
C SER A 17 2.13 -20.02 11.32
N LEU A 18 2.39 -19.29 10.24
CA LEU A 18 1.37 -18.97 9.25
C LEU A 18 1.02 -20.24 8.44
N PRO A 19 -0.26 -20.63 8.35
CA PRO A 19 -0.74 -21.70 7.48
C PRO A 19 -0.29 -21.51 6.03
N ARG A 20 -0.04 -22.63 5.34
CA ARG A 20 0.53 -22.62 3.99
C ARG A 20 -0.34 -21.85 2.99
N ASP A 21 -1.65 -22.07 3.01
CA ASP A 21 -2.60 -21.42 2.12
C ASP A 21 -2.62 -19.89 2.31
N ILE A 22 -2.58 -19.42 3.57
CA ILE A 22 -2.51 -17.98 3.87
C ILE A 22 -1.20 -17.38 3.34
N ARG A 23 -0.06 -18.06 3.54
CA ARG A 23 1.23 -17.60 2.99
C ARG A 23 1.23 -17.52 1.48
N GLU A 24 0.71 -18.54 0.80
CA GLU A 24 0.65 -18.59 -0.67
C GLU A 24 -0.29 -17.51 -1.23
N GLN A 25 -1.46 -17.32 -0.62
CA GLN A 25 -2.43 -16.30 -1.06
C GLN A 25 -1.91 -14.86 -0.87
N LEU A 26 -1.17 -14.61 0.21
CA LEU A 26 -0.59 -13.29 0.52
C LEU A 26 0.84 -13.13 -0.01
N ASN A 27 1.38 -14.14 -0.70
CA ASN A 27 2.75 -14.20 -1.21
C ASN A 27 3.82 -13.84 -0.14
N ILE A 28 3.69 -14.42 1.05
CA ILE A 28 4.60 -14.21 2.18
C ILE A 28 5.71 -15.25 2.14
N ASN A 29 6.96 -14.78 2.13
CA ASN A 29 8.17 -15.58 2.09
C ASN A 29 8.99 -15.42 3.38
N GLU A 30 9.96 -16.31 3.57
CA GLU A 30 10.92 -16.17 4.66
C GLU A 30 11.74 -14.88 4.49
N GLY A 31 11.84 -14.10 5.55
CA GLY A 31 12.53 -12.80 5.54
C GLY A 31 11.63 -11.60 5.21
N ASP A 32 10.39 -11.81 4.79
CA ASP A 32 9.43 -10.72 4.58
C ASP A 32 9.06 -10.04 5.90
N VAL A 33 8.78 -8.74 5.83
CA VAL A 33 8.33 -7.95 6.97
C VAL A 33 6.81 -8.01 7.06
N LEU A 34 6.30 -8.20 8.27
CA LEU A 34 4.88 -8.14 8.56
C LEU A 34 4.64 -7.01 9.57
N ASP A 35 3.68 -6.14 9.29
CA ASP A 35 3.15 -5.23 10.30
C ASP A 35 2.18 -6.00 11.20
N ILE A 36 2.30 -5.81 12.51
CA ILE A 36 1.44 -6.45 13.51
C ILE A 36 0.85 -5.34 14.38
N ARG A 37 -0.46 -5.17 14.30
CA ARG A 37 -1.20 -4.17 15.07
C ARG A 37 -2.38 -4.78 15.80
N MET A 38 -2.75 -4.13 16.89
CA MET A 38 -3.97 -4.44 17.63
C MET A 38 -5.08 -3.51 17.15
N ASP A 39 -6.20 -4.08 16.72
CA ASP A 39 -7.43 -3.35 16.45
C ASP A 39 -8.54 -3.93 17.33
N ASN A 40 -9.03 -3.12 18.27
CA ASN A 40 -9.95 -3.53 19.32
C ASN A 40 -9.43 -4.76 20.09
N ASN A 41 -10.04 -5.93 19.87
CA ASN A 41 -9.67 -7.19 20.52
C ASN A 41 -9.16 -8.23 19.50
N LYS A 42 -8.60 -7.76 18.38
CA LYS A 42 -8.04 -8.59 17.31
C LYS A 42 -6.61 -8.19 17.02
N ILE A 43 -5.80 -9.17 16.63
CA ILE A 43 -4.50 -8.95 16.01
C ILE A 43 -4.71 -8.92 14.50
N ILE A 44 -4.27 -7.84 13.85
CA ILE A 44 -4.19 -7.72 12.40
C ILE A 44 -2.72 -7.86 12.02
N ILE A 45 -2.45 -8.75 11.05
CA ILE A 45 -1.12 -8.98 10.50
C ILE A 45 -1.18 -8.71 9.01
N GLU A 46 -0.38 -7.77 8.53
CA GLU A 46 -0.38 -7.31 7.14
C GLU A 46 1.04 -7.45 6.54
N PRO A 47 1.20 -8.03 5.34
CA PRO A 47 2.49 -8.01 4.65
C PRO A 47 2.93 -6.58 4.38
N MET A 48 4.17 -6.26 4.74
CA MET A 48 4.75 -4.94 4.56
C MET A 48 6.00 -5.00 3.70
N LYS A 49 6.16 -4.00 2.84
CA LYS A 49 7.40 -3.81 2.08
C LYS A 49 8.20 -2.69 2.70
N LEU A 50 9.49 -2.96 2.95
CA LEU A 50 10.43 -1.92 3.35
C LEU A 50 10.76 -1.06 2.13
N VAL A 51 10.71 0.25 2.33
CA VAL A 51 11.11 1.23 1.33
C VAL A 51 12.38 1.94 1.82
N PRO A 52 13.38 2.19 0.96
CA PRO A 52 14.55 2.96 1.36
C PRO A 52 14.14 4.33 1.91
N THR A 53 14.83 4.82 2.94
CA THR A 53 14.53 6.13 3.55
C THR A 53 14.50 7.26 2.53
N SER A 54 15.37 7.21 1.51
CA SER A 54 15.40 8.18 0.41
C SER A 54 14.14 8.19 -0.45
N GLN A 55 13.30 7.15 -0.38
CA GLN A 55 12.03 7.02 -1.09
C GLN A 55 10.82 7.10 -0.15
N ALA A 56 11.03 7.19 1.17
CA ALA A 56 9.94 7.21 2.15
C ALA A 56 9.00 8.42 1.95
N TYR A 57 9.51 9.55 1.44
CA TYR A 57 8.69 10.73 1.14
C TYR A 57 7.53 10.43 0.18
N PHE A 58 7.73 9.50 -0.78
CA PHE A 58 6.71 9.12 -1.75
C PHE A 58 5.50 8.46 -1.07
N TRP A 59 5.73 7.80 0.06
CA TRP A 59 4.70 7.10 0.83
C TRP A 59 4.12 7.96 1.95
N SER A 60 4.42 9.26 2.00
CA SER A 60 3.75 10.18 2.92
C SER A 60 2.28 10.38 2.54
N ASP A 61 1.41 10.62 3.52
CA ASP A 61 -0.02 10.84 3.31
C ASP A 61 -0.28 11.97 2.30
N ILE A 62 0.54 13.02 2.33
CA ILE A 62 0.45 14.15 1.39
C ILE A 62 0.63 13.66 -0.04
N VAL A 63 1.75 13.00 -0.34
CA VAL A 63 2.04 12.53 -1.71
C VAL A 63 1.02 11.48 -2.17
N GLN A 64 0.58 10.58 -1.29
CA GLN A 64 -0.43 9.58 -1.64
C GLN A 64 -1.79 10.22 -1.96
N ASN A 65 -2.19 11.25 -1.20
CA ASN A 65 -3.42 11.99 -1.48
C ASN A 65 -3.32 12.80 -2.78
N ASP A 66 -2.20 13.50 -3.01
CA ASP A 66 -1.96 14.26 -4.25
C ASP A 66 -1.99 13.32 -5.47
N MET A 67 -1.40 12.12 -5.35
CA MET A 67 -1.43 11.09 -6.40
C MET A 67 -2.84 10.56 -6.66
N LEU A 68 -3.65 10.39 -5.61
CA LEU A 68 -5.04 9.97 -5.73
C LEU A 68 -5.90 11.05 -6.39
N GLU A 69 -5.72 12.31 -6.01
CA GLU A 69 -6.39 13.46 -6.63
C GLU A 69 -6.04 13.57 -8.12
N ALA A 70 -4.75 13.56 -8.45
CA ALA A 70 -4.29 13.60 -9.85
C ALA A 70 -4.84 12.43 -10.68
N LYS A 71 -4.91 11.22 -10.09
CA LYS A 71 -5.54 10.07 -10.74
C LYS A 71 -7.03 10.30 -10.99
N ASN A 72 -7.77 10.83 -10.01
CA ASN A 72 -9.18 11.13 -10.16
C ASN A 72 -9.43 12.21 -11.23
N ASP A 73 -8.55 13.20 -11.34
CA ASP A 73 -8.62 14.22 -12.39
C ASP A 73 -8.45 13.61 -13.78
N VAL A 74 -7.47 12.72 -13.96
CA VAL A 74 -7.28 11.98 -15.22
C VAL A 74 -8.48 11.09 -15.53
N ASP A 75 -8.95 10.31 -14.57
CA ASP A 75 -10.06 9.36 -14.76
C ASP A 75 -11.39 10.09 -15.05
N SER A 76 -11.58 11.30 -14.51
CA SER A 76 -12.76 12.14 -14.75
C SER A 76 -12.66 13.04 -15.98
N GLY A 77 -11.50 13.08 -16.65
CA GLY A 77 -11.23 13.99 -17.76
C GLY A 77 -11.07 15.45 -17.34
N ASN A 78 -10.86 15.72 -16.05
CA ASN A 78 -10.49 17.04 -15.52
C ASN A 78 -9.00 17.34 -15.80
N THR A 79 -8.61 17.19 -17.07
CA THR A 79 -7.25 17.37 -17.56
C THR A 79 -7.25 18.38 -18.69
N ARG A 80 -6.15 19.13 -18.81
CA ARG A 80 -5.93 20.03 -19.93
C ARG A 80 -4.77 19.50 -20.77
N GLU A 81 -5.01 19.27 -22.04
CA GLU A 81 -3.98 18.91 -23.00
C GLU A 81 -3.51 20.16 -23.75
N PHE A 82 -2.23 20.21 -24.06
CA PHE A 82 -1.61 21.27 -24.86
C PHE A 82 -0.83 20.62 -26.00
N ASN A 83 -0.98 21.15 -27.21
CA ASN A 83 -0.31 20.59 -28.38
C ASN A 83 1.10 21.15 -28.56
N THR A 84 1.38 22.30 -27.96
CA THR A 84 2.71 22.93 -28.01
C THR A 84 3.16 23.43 -26.65
N VAL A 85 4.48 23.54 -26.47
CA VAL A 85 5.08 24.14 -25.26
C VAL A 85 4.64 25.59 -25.09
N SER A 86 4.43 26.34 -26.19
CA SER A 86 3.95 27.73 -26.11
C SER A 86 2.54 27.79 -25.52
N GLU A 87 1.63 26.95 -26.00
CA GLU A 87 0.26 26.86 -25.46
C GLU A 87 0.25 26.49 -23.97
N PHE A 88 1.11 25.54 -23.58
CA PHE A 88 1.28 25.19 -22.17
C PHE A 88 1.74 26.39 -21.33
N LEU A 89 2.80 27.07 -21.75
CA LEU A 89 3.37 28.21 -21.04
C LEU A 89 2.37 29.38 -20.92
N ASP A 90 1.55 29.61 -21.94
CA ASP A 90 0.51 30.63 -21.88
C ASP A 90 -0.66 30.20 -20.97
N GLY A 91 -0.97 28.91 -20.93
CA GLY A 91 -2.05 28.36 -20.10
C GLY A 91 -1.77 28.30 -18.59
N ILE A 92 -0.51 28.41 -18.17
CA ILE A 92 -0.10 28.39 -16.75
C ILE A 92 0.23 29.77 -16.17
N LYS A 93 0.23 30.84 -16.98
CA LYS A 93 0.35 32.21 -16.49
C LYS A 93 -0.97 32.60 -15.81
N GLN A 94 -0.94 32.82 -14.49
CA GLN A 94 -2.06 33.34 -13.71
C GLN A 94 -2.23 34.84 -13.89
#